data_AF-M1C7A2-F1
#
_entry.id   AF-M1C7A2-F1
#
_cell.length_a   1.000
_cell.length_b   1.000
_cell.length_c   1.000
_cell.angle_alpha   90.00
_cell.angle_beta   90.00
_cell.angle_gamma   90.00
#
_symmetry.space_group_name_H-M   'P 1'
#
loop_
_entity.id
_entity.type
_entity.pdbx_description
1 polymer ?
#
loop_
_entity_poly.entity_id
_entity_poly.type
_entity_poly.pdbx_seq_one_letter_code
_entity_poly.pdbx_strand_id
1 'polypeptide(L)'
;MGAGGNMSTPTTKNEKKKSHLQRVPSSKPPFTLGDVKKAIPPHCFQRSLIRSFSYLIQDLILVSIFYYIANTYFHLLPSPLTYLAWPAYWIAQGCVSTGIWVIGHECGHHGFSDYQWVDDTVGHILHSAL
;
A
#
# COMPACT_ATOMS: atom_id res chain seq x y z
N MET A 1 -21.96 -37.22 9.25
CA MET A 1 -22.97 -37.58 10.27
C MET A 1 -22.90 -36.56 11.38
N GLY A 2 -24.02 -35.91 11.69
CA GLY A 2 -24.12 -34.82 12.67
C GLY A 2 -25.47 -34.13 12.50
N ALA A 3 -26.50 -34.76 13.07
CA ALA A 3 -27.89 -34.34 13.04
C ALA A 3 -28.21 -33.33 14.15
N GLY A 4 -29.24 -32.51 13.94
CA GLY A 4 -30.08 -32.04 15.03
C GLY A 4 -30.27 -30.53 15.13
N GLY A 5 -31.53 -30.09 15.09
CA GLY A 5 -31.96 -28.85 15.74
C GLY A 5 -32.84 -27.92 14.91
N ASN A 6 -34.03 -28.37 14.53
CA ASN A 6 -35.10 -27.48 14.09
C ASN A 6 -35.76 -26.91 15.36
N MET A 7 -35.66 -25.59 15.60
CA MET A 7 -36.33 -24.94 16.73
C MET A 7 -37.06 -23.70 16.22
N SER A 8 -38.39 -23.79 16.16
CA SER A 8 -39.31 -22.70 15.86
C SER A 8 -39.86 -22.09 17.14
N THR A 9 -40.17 -20.77 17.04
CA THR A 9 -40.99 -19.86 17.89
C THR A 9 -40.20 -18.80 18.68
N PRO A 10 -40.81 -17.64 19.05
CA PRO A 10 -41.92 -16.90 18.45
C PRO A 10 -41.56 -15.43 18.14
N THR A 11 -42.40 -14.77 17.34
CA THR A 11 -42.40 -13.33 17.04
C THR A 11 -42.42 -12.47 18.30
N THR A 12 -41.44 -11.57 18.45
CA THR A 12 -41.57 -10.40 19.32
C THR A 12 -41.10 -9.17 18.55
N LYS A 13 -42.07 -8.31 18.20
CA LYS A 13 -41.83 -6.97 17.68
C LYS A 13 -41.00 -6.22 18.73
N ASN A 14 -39.78 -5.85 18.39
CA ASN A 14 -39.01 -4.89 19.17
C ASN A 14 -38.52 -3.79 18.23
N GLU A 15 -39.01 -2.59 18.50
CA GLU A 15 -38.70 -1.34 17.84
C GLU A 15 -37.18 -1.16 17.73
N LYS A 16 -36.65 -1.23 16.50
CA LYS A 16 -35.24 -0.95 16.26
C LYS A 16 -35.01 0.56 16.32
N LYS A 17 -34.62 1.01 17.50
CA LYS A 17 -33.83 2.22 17.74
C LYS A 17 -32.69 2.25 16.72
N LYS A 18 -32.79 3.09 15.68
CA LYS A 18 -31.74 3.24 14.65
C LYS A 18 -30.47 3.77 15.31
N SER A 19 -29.58 2.88 15.72
CA SER A 19 -28.25 3.25 16.19
C SER A 19 -27.40 3.63 14.98
N HIS A 20 -26.63 4.71 15.11
CA HIS A 20 -25.70 5.25 14.11
C HIS A 20 -24.58 4.29 13.68
N LEU A 21 -24.60 3.03 14.11
CA LEU A 21 -23.60 1.99 13.86
C LEU A 21 -23.96 1.06 12.68
N GLN A 22 -25.09 1.29 12.00
CA GLN A 22 -25.48 0.54 10.80
C GLN A 22 -24.70 1.00 9.55
N ARG A 23 -23.39 1.23 9.64
CA ARG A 23 -22.59 1.71 8.50
C ARG A 23 -21.98 0.58 7.68
N VAL A 24 -21.79 -0.61 8.26
CA VAL A 24 -21.18 -1.74 7.59
C VAL A 24 -22.10 -2.96 7.58
N PRO A 25 -22.33 -3.60 6.41
CA PRO A 25 -23.02 -4.87 6.35
C PRO A 25 -22.26 -5.91 7.20
N SER A 26 -22.94 -6.53 8.16
CA SER A 26 -22.37 -7.60 9.01
C SER A 26 -22.66 -9.01 8.46
N SER A 27 -23.51 -9.11 7.44
CA SER A 27 -23.83 -10.37 6.76
C SER A 27 -22.77 -10.72 5.73
N LYS A 28 -22.54 -12.02 5.52
CA LYS A 28 -21.68 -12.49 4.43
C LYS A 28 -22.21 -11.99 3.08
N PRO A 29 -21.34 -11.51 2.17
CA PRO A 29 -21.75 -11.08 0.85
C PRO A 29 -22.31 -12.26 0.03
N PRO A 30 -23.20 -12.01 -0.94
CA PRO A 30 -23.83 -13.05 -1.76
C PRO A 30 -22.91 -13.58 -2.88
N PHE A 31 -21.59 -13.41 -2.75
CA PHE A 31 -20.59 -13.83 -3.73
C PHE A 31 -19.33 -14.37 -3.02
N THR A 32 -18.57 -15.21 -3.71
CA THR A 32 -17.32 -15.79 -3.21
C THR A 32 -16.11 -14.95 -3.63
N LEU A 33 -14.95 -15.18 -3.00
CA LEU A 33 -13.68 -14.59 -3.45
C LEU A 33 -13.31 -15.03 -4.89
N GLY A 34 -13.73 -16.24 -5.29
CA GLY A 34 -13.52 -16.75 -6.64
C GLY A 34 -14.29 -15.94 -7.68
N ASP A 35 -15.54 -15.55 -7.37
CA ASP A 35 -16.37 -14.73 -8.25
C ASP A 35 -15.73 -13.34 -8.47
N VAL A 36 -15.19 -12.75 -7.41
CA VAL A 36 -14.45 -11.48 -7.48
C VAL A 36 -13.20 -11.62 -8.35
N LYS A 37 -12.39 -12.66 -8.12
CA LYS A 37 -11.17 -12.90 -8.94
C LYS A 37 -11.50 -13.14 -10.41
N LYS A 38 -12.59 -13.85 -10.71
CA LYS A 38 -13.04 -14.12 -12.08
C LYS A 38 -13.53 -12.87 -12.82
N ALA A 39 -14.00 -11.86 -12.09
CA ALA A 39 -14.39 -10.57 -12.66
C ALA A 39 -13.18 -9.70 -13.05
N ILE A 40 -11.99 -9.97 -12.49
CA ILE A 40 -10.77 -9.21 -12.77
C ILE A 40 -10.10 -9.79 -14.04
N PRO A 41 -9.70 -8.95 -15.01
CA PRO A 41 -9.00 -9.42 -16.20
C PRO A 41 -7.71 -10.19 -15.87
N PRO A 42 -7.37 -11.26 -16.61
CA PRO A 42 -6.23 -12.12 -16.29
C PRO A 42 -4.87 -11.41 -16.35
N HIS A 43 -4.73 -10.40 -17.21
CA HIS A 43 -3.50 -9.61 -17.31
C HIS A 43 -3.22 -8.76 -16.05
N CYS A 44 -4.23 -8.48 -15.21
CA CYS A 44 -4.04 -7.77 -13.94
C CYS A 44 -3.31 -8.63 -12.89
N PHE A 45 -3.22 -9.94 -13.09
CA PHE A 45 -2.48 -10.85 -12.21
C PHE A 45 -1.04 -11.09 -12.67
N GLN A 46 -0.63 -10.52 -13.80
CA GLN A 46 0.73 -10.66 -14.34
C GLN A 46 1.62 -9.54 -13.80
N ARG A 47 2.65 -9.91 -13.04
CA ARG A 47 3.61 -8.95 -12.49
C ARG A 47 4.78 -8.81 -13.44
N SER A 48 5.02 -7.59 -13.93
CA SER A 48 6.17 -7.32 -14.78
C SER A 48 7.36 -6.89 -13.95
N LEU A 49 8.34 -7.79 -13.80
CA LEU A 49 9.56 -7.52 -13.04
C LEU A 49 10.30 -6.28 -13.56
N ILE A 50 10.39 -6.11 -14.88
CA ILE A 50 11.03 -4.94 -15.51
C ILE A 50 10.32 -3.65 -15.09
N ARG A 51 8.98 -3.66 -15.12
CA ARG A 51 8.18 -2.50 -14.73
C ARG A 51 8.36 -2.18 -13.24
N SER A 52 8.31 -3.19 -12.38
CA SER A 52 8.50 -3.03 -10.94
C SER A 52 9.88 -2.42 -10.61
N PHE A 53 10.95 -2.95 -11.21
CA PHE A 53 12.29 -2.38 -11.04
C PHE A 53 12.43 -0.99 -11.66
N SER A 54 11.75 -0.68 -12.77
CA SER A 54 11.82 0.65 -13.37
C SER A 54 11.30 1.75 -12.42
N TYR A 55 10.24 1.48 -11.67
CA TYR A 55 9.72 2.40 -10.66
C TYR A 55 10.67 2.53 -9.47
N LEU A 56 11.22 1.41 -8.98
CA LEU A 56 12.21 1.46 -7.91
C LEU A 56 13.45 2.28 -8.29
N ILE A 57 13.99 2.07 -9.50
CA ILE A 57 15.14 2.82 -10.01
C ILE A 57 14.79 4.29 -10.17
N GLN A 58 13.60 4.61 -10.68
CA GLN A 58 13.13 5.99 -10.79
C GLN A 58 13.10 6.69 -9.43
N ASP A 59 12.56 6.04 -8.40
CA ASP A 59 12.51 6.61 -7.05
C ASP A 59 13.91 6.81 -6.46
N LEU A 60 14.83 5.86 -6.66
CA LEU A 60 16.23 6.00 -6.24
C LEU A 60 16.96 7.15 -6.96
N ILE A 61 16.68 7.36 -8.24
CA ILE A 61 17.19 8.51 -8.99
C ILE A 61 16.65 9.82 -8.41
N LEU A 62 15.34 9.89 -8.13
CA LEU A 62 14.73 11.09 -7.54
C LEU A 62 15.30 11.40 -6.16
N VAL A 63 15.45 10.39 -5.29
CA VAL A 63 16.13 10.48 -3.99
C VAL A 63 17.53 11.07 -4.15
N SER A 64 18.28 10.56 -5.12
CA SER A 64 19.66 11.01 -5.38
C SER A 64 19.72 12.45 -5.88
N ILE A 65 18.80 12.83 -6.79
CA ILE A 65 18.72 14.19 -7.35
C ILE A 65 18.36 15.19 -6.26
N PHE A 66 17.33 14.91 -5.46
CA PHE A 66 16.90 15.81 -4.39
C PHE A 66 18.00 15.97 -3.33
N TYR A 67 18.64 14.88 -2.93
CA TYR A 67 19.79 14.93 -2.03
C TYR A 67 20.94 15.77 -2.61
N TYR A 68 21.29 15.55 -3.88
CA TYR A 68 22.34 16.30 -4.55
C TYR A 68 22.03 17.80 -4.59
N ILE A 69 20.79 18.18 -4.92
CA ILE A 69 20.36 19.57 -4.96
C ILE A 69 20.47 20.20 -3.56
N ALA A 70 19.94 19.53 -2.54
CA ALA A 70 19.97 20.01 -1.17
C ALA A 70 21.42 20.20 -0.68
N ASN A 71 22.27 19.20 -0.87
CA ASN A 71 23.66 19.24 -0.42
C ASN A 71 24.50 20.30 -1.16
N THR A 72 24.28 20.47 -2.47
CA THR A 72 25.13 21.33 -3.32
C THR A 72 24.68 22.78 -3.36
N TYR A 73 23.38 23.08 -3.22
CA TYR A 73 22.87 24.44 -3.47
C TYR A 73 22.24 25.12 -2.26
N PHE A 74 21.79 24.41 -1.23
CA PHE A 74 21.05 25.07 -0.14
C PHE A 74 21.90 26.06 0.66
N HIS A 75 23.20 25.82 0.76
CA HIS A 75 24.15 26.72 1.42
C HIS A 75 24.43 28.00 0.61
N LEU A 76 24.17 27.99 -0.70
CA LEU A 76 24.32 29.15 -1.58
C LEU A 76 23.08 30.08 -1.55
N LEU A 77 21.96 29.60 -1.00
CA LEU A 77 20.73 30.38 -0.90
C LEU A 77 20.88 31.47 0.16
N PRO A 78 20.48 32.72 -0.13
CA PRO A 78 20.48 33.79 0.87
C PRO A 78 19.42 33.52 1.94
N SER A 79 19.67 34.00 3.16
CA SER A 79 18.66 34.02 4.22
C SER A 79 17.48 34.93 3.81
N PRO A 80 16.21 34.53 4.03
CA PRO A 80 15.75 33.37 4.78
C PRO A 80 15.44 32.12 3.93
N LEU A 81 15.66 32.17 2.61
CA LEU A 81 15.25 31.10 1.69
C LEU A 81 15.92 29.76 2.01
N THR A 82 17.16 29.78 2.48
CA THR A 82 17.86 28.56 2.93
C THR A 82 17.09 27.81 4.02
N TYR A 83 16.45 28.52 4.96
CA TYR A 83 15.66 27.90 6.03
C TYR A 83 14.33 27.34 5.54
N LEU A 84 13.73 27.94 4.51
CA LEU A 84 12.50 27.45 3.90
C LEU A 84 12.74 26.26 2.95
N ALA A 85 13.94 26.17 2.36
CA ALA A 85 14.32 25.10 1.46
C ALA A 85 14.38 23.73 2.17
N TRP A 86 14.81 23.69 3.43
CA TRP A 86 14.91 22.45 4.21
C TRP A 86 13.57 21.74 4.44
N PRO A 87 12.53 22.38 5.00
CA PRO A 87 11.21 21.77 5.11
C PRO A 87 10.61 21.34 3.77
N ALA A 88 10.79 22.14 2.72
CA ALA A 88 10.33 21.79 1.39
C ALA A 88 11.02 20.52 0.87
N TYR A 89 12.34 20.41 1.07
CA TYR A 89 13.10 19.21 0.76
C TYR A 89 12.64 18.00 1.58
N TRP A 90 12.44 18.13 2.90
CA TRP A 90 11.98 17.01 3.72
C TRP A 90 10.63 16.47 3.27
N ILE A 91 9.70 17.35 2.92
CA ILE A 91 8.40 16.94 2.38
C ILE A 91 8.59 16.21 1.05
N ALA A 92 9.32 16.81 0.09
CA ALA A 92 9.51 16.21 -1.22
C ALA A 92 10.27 14.88 -1.16
N GLN A 93 11.39 14.84 -0.44
CA GLN A 93 12.21 13.65 -0.22
C GLN A 93 11.43 12.57 0.52
N GLY A 94 10.71 12.94 1.59
CA GLY A 94 9.90 12.02 2.37
C GLY A 94 8.79 11.38 1.55
N CYS A 95 8.16 12.11 0.63
CA CYS A 95 7.18 11.56 -0.30
C CYS A 95 7.78 10.48 -1.20
N VAL A 96 8.97 10.71 -1.76
CA VAL A 96 9.65 9.72 -2.63
C VAL A 96 10.12 8.52 -1.80
N SER A 97 10.73 8.73 -0.64
CA SER A 97 11.15 7.64 0.25
C SER A 97 9.97 6.79 0.74
N THR A 98 8.80 7.40 0.94
CA THR A 98 7.56 6.66 1.24
C THR A 98 7.15 5.77 0.06
N GLY A 99 7.36 6.21 -1.19
CA GLY A 99 7.18 5.36 -2.37
C GLY A 99 8.07 4.12 -2.35
N ILE A 100 9.36 4.28 -2.03
CA ILE A 100 10.29 3.15 -1.87
C ILE A 100 9.84 2.22 -0.73
N TRP A 101 9.38 2.77 0.39
CA TRP A 101 8.84 1.99 1.50
C TRP A 101 7.61 1.17 1.08
N VAL A 102 6.68 1.76 0.31
CA VAL A 102 5.51 1.06 -0.24
C VAL A 102 5.96 -0.06 -1.16
N ILE A 103 6.94 0.15 -2.04
CA ILE A 103 7.50 -0.91 -2.89
C ILE A 103 8.05 -2.07 -2.04
N GLY A 104 8.81 -1.77 -0.98
CA GLY A 104 9.29 -2.78 -0.03
C GLY A 104 8.14 -3.54 0.65
N HIS A 105 7.11 -2.83 1.09
CA HIS A 105 5.91 -3.44 1.70
C HIS A 105 5.19 -4.37 0.73
N GLU A 106 5.05 -3.98 -0.54
CA GLU A 106 4.43 -4.82 -1.58
C GLU A 106 5.27 -6.06 -1.91
N CYS A 107 6.59 -6.02 -1.74
CA CYS A 107 7.42 -7.23 -1.80
C CYS A 107 7.01 -8.24 -0.71
N GLY A 108 6.69 -7.76 0.51
CA GLY A 108 6.19 -8.60 1.61
C GLY A 108 4.84 -9.27 1.34
N HIS A 109 4.03 -8.71 0.42
CA HIS A 109 2.77 -9.30 -0.06
C HIS A 109 2.93 -10.12 -1.35
N HIS A 110 4.17 -10.31 -1.81
CA HIS A 110 4.49 -10.94 -3.09
C HIS A 110 3.78 -10.25 -4.27
N GLY A 111 3.72 -8.93 -4.23
CA GLY A 111 3.13 -8.07 -5.25
C GLY A 111 4.12 -7.54 -6.28
N PHE A 112 5.43 -7.61 -5.98
CA PHE A 112 6.47 -6.95 -6.76
C PHE A 112 6.89 -7.78 -7.98
N SER A 113 7.04 -9.10 -7.82
CA SER A 113 7.37 -10.01 -8.91
C SER A 113 6.67 -11.36 -8.77
N ASP A 114 6.76 -12.20 -9.80
CA ASP A 114 6.28 -13.59 -9.73
C ASP A 114 7.30 -14.53 -9.06
N TYR A 115 8.46 -14.01 -8.63
CA TYR A 115 9.54 -14.77 -8.00
C TYR A 115 9.67 -14.39 -6.53
N GLN A 116 9.20 -15.28 -5.65
CA GLN A 116 9.17 -15.02 -4.21
C GLN A 116 10.54 -14.63 -3.62
N TRP A 117 11.62 -15.30 -4.04
CA TRP A 117 12.96 -14.99 -3.55
C TRP A 117 13.45 -13.59 -3.94
N VAL A 118 13.00 -13.06 -5.09
CA VAL A 118 13.32 -11.68 -5.53
C VAL A 118 12.63 -10.71 -4.59
N ASP A 119 11.34 -10.93 -4.32
CA ASP A 119 10.54 -10.10 -3.43
C ASP A 119 11.12 -10.12 -2.01
N ASP A 120 11.46 -11.30 -1.47
CA ASP A 120 12.07 -11.43 -0.15
C ASP A 120 13.42 -10.67 -0.06
N THR A 121 14.26 -10.79 -1.09
CA THR A 121 15.58 -10.14 -1.13
C THR A 121 15.45 -8.63 -1.25
N VAL A 122 14.66 -8.15 -2.23
CA VAL A 122 14.47 -6.72 -2.47
C VAL A 122 13.77 -6.08 -1.28
N GLY A 123 12.69 -6.68 -0.77
CA GLY A 123 11.97 -6.22 0.41
C GLY A 123 12.88 -6.11 1.62
N HIS A 124 13.72 -7.13 1.87
CA HIS A 124 14.69 -7.09 2.96
C HIS A 124 15.71 -5.96 2.82
N ILE A 125 16.29 -5.77 1.63
CA ILE A 125 17.25 -4.69 1.36
C ILE A 125 16.60 -3.32 1.58
N LEU A 126 15.42 -3.09 0.98
CA LEU A 126 14.73 -1.79 1.06
C LEU A 126 14.31 -1.46 2.50
N HIS A 127 13.74 -2.42 3.23
CA HIS A 127 13.35 -2.19 4.62
C HIS A 127 14.51 -2.11 5.61
N SER A 128 15.71 -2.59 5.24
CA SER A 128 16.91 -2.41 6.06
C SER A 128 17.60 -1.06 5.82
N ALA A 129 17.43 -0.49 4.62
CA ALA A 129 18.07 0.77 4.23
C ALA A 129 17.27 2.03 4.62
N LEU A 130 15.96 1.88 4.86
CA LEU A 130 15.04 2.95 5.26
C LEU A 130 14.84 2.98 6.78
#